data_AF-A0A3B8NJM3-F1
#
_entry.id   AF-A0A3B8NJM3-F1
#
_cell.length_a   1.000
_cell.length_b   1.000
_cell.length_c   1.000
_cell.angle_alpha   90.00
_cell.angle_beta   90.00
_cell.angle_gamma   90.00
#
_symmetry.space_group_name_H-M   'P 1'
#
loop_
_entity.id
_entity.type
_entity.pdbx_description
1 polymer ?
#
loop_
_entity_poly.entity_id
_entity_poly.type
_entity_poly.pdbx_seq_one_letter_code
_entity_poly.pdbx_strand_id
1 'polypeptide(L)'
;MENGAILPLEELSCDRLYSLFTESEKLLGVASRFREVMDQSYVRRQIVEVVEANYDLGKVVEVFEIFGGYINRSFGIYTEKDGQRSKYFVRKYKKEIKEKEIQFEHALIDFCIANGLDVAAAIIRNKE
;
A
#
# COMPACT_ATOMS: atom_id res chain seq x y z
N MET A 1 37.84 -10.95 33.81
CA MET A 1 37.46 -12.00 32.85
C MET A 1 35.98 -12.26 33.07
N GLU A 2 35.13 -11.87 32.12
CA GLU A 2 33.69 -12.19 32.18
C GLU A 2 33.53 -13.70 32.01
N ASN A 3 32.91 -14.36 32.99
CA ASN A 3 32.45 -15.73 32.84
C ASN A 3 31.30 -15.72 31.82
N GLY A 4 31.60 -16.01 30.56
CA GLY A 4 30.58 -16.24 29.55
C GLY A 4 29.65 -17.34 30.02
N ALA A 5 28.36 -17.04 30.18
CA ALA A 5 27.37 -18.02 30.59
C ALA A 5 27.30 -19.14 29.54
N ILE A 6 27.68 -20.36 29.93
CA ILE A 6 27.51 -21.55 29.09
C ILE A 6 26.05 -21.99 29.22
N LEU A 7 25.28 -21.80 28.15
CA LEU A 7 23.91 -22.30 28.03
C LEU A 7 23.95 -23.70 27.41
N PRO A 8 23.63 -24.78 28.14
CA PRO A 8 23.50 -26.10 27.54
C PRO A 8 22.29 -26.12 26.60
N LEU A 9 22.48 -26.70 25.41
CA LEU A 9 21.38 -26.89 24.46
C LEU A 9 20.62 -28.17 24.84
N GLU A 10 19.30 -28.06 24.94
CA GLU A 10 18.41 -29.19 25.19
C GLU A 10 18.34 -30.07 23.93
N GLU A 11 18.61 -31.36 24.08
CA GLU A 11 18.47 -32.33 23.00
C GLU A 11 17.00 -32.74 22.86
N LEU A 12 16.38 -32.36 21.73
CA LEU A 12 15.01 -32.75 21.38
C LEU A 12 15.02 -33.94 20.43
N SER A 13 14.05 -34.86 20.59
CA SER A 13 13.87 -35.95 19.64
C SER A 13 13.45 -35.44 18.26
N CYS A 14 13.76 -36.19 17.20
CA CYS A 14 13.36 -35.83 15.84
C CYS A 14 11.85 -35.63 15.68
N ASP A 15 11.03 -36.46 16.34
CA ASP A 15 9.57 -36.33 16.33
C ASP A 15 9.11 -35.02 16.97
N ARG A 16 9.75 -34.62 18.08
CA ARG A 16 9.44 -33.36 18.76
C ARG A 16 9.85 -32.16 17.90
N LEU A 17 11.02 -32.22 17.28
CA LEU A 17 11.50 -31.20 16.34
C LEU A 17 10.55 -31.06 15.14
N TYR A 18 10.10 -32.17 14.55
CA TYR A 18 9.16 -32.16 13.43
C TYR A 18 7.79 -31.57 13.81
N SER A 19 7.29 -31.90 15.01
CA SER A 19 6.04 -31.30 15.53
C SER A 19 6.18 -29.80 15.69
N LEU A 20 7.24 -29.32 16.33
CA LEU A 20 7.50 -27.88 16.52
C LEU A 20 7.65 -27.14 15.19
N PHE A 21 8.36 -27.74 14.23
CA PHE A 21 8.49 -27.18 12.89
C PHE A 21 7.12 -27.03 12.21
N THR A 22 6.29 -28.07 12.25
CA THR A 22 4.94 -28.05 11.68
C THR A 22 4.03 -27.02 12.34
N GLU A 23 4.11 -26.86 13.66
CA GLU A 23 3.41 -25.81 14.40
C GLU A 23 3.89 -24.42 14.00
N SER A 24 5.20 -24.24 13.83
CA SER A 24 5.80 -22.97 13.41
C SER A 24 5.30 -22.52 12.03
N GLU A 25 5.17 -23.45 11.07
CA GLU A 25 4.63 -23.17 9.73
C GLU A 25 3.16 -22.73 9.78
N LYS A 26 2.36 -23.34 10.66
CA LYS A 26 0.97 -22.91 10.88
C LYS A 26 0.91 -21.49 11.44
N LEU A 27 1.77 -21.17 12.41
CA LEU A 27 1.86 -19.84 13.00
C LEU A 27 2.30 -18.80 11.97
N LEU A 28 3.29 -19.12 11.13
CA LEU A 28 3.72 -18.26 10.02
C LEU A 28 2.57 -18.01 9.04
N GLY A 29 1.76 -19.02 8.73
CA GLY A 29 0.57 -18.87 7.90
C GLY A 29 -0.47 -17.93 8.52
N VAL A 30 -0.70 -18.01 9.83
CA VAL A 30 -1.61 -17.11 10.56
C VAL A 30 -1.06 -15.68 10.57
N ALA A 31 0.22 -15.51 10.91
CA ALA A 31 0.87 -14.21 10.95
C ALA A 31 0.87 -13.51 9.57
N SER A 32 1.07 -14.29 8.50
CA SER A 32 1.04 -13.78 7.13
C SER A 32 -0.35 -13.27 6.74
N ARG A 33 -1.42 -14.02 7.05
CA ARG A 33 -2.80 -13.55 6.83
C ARG A 33 -3.12 -12.31 7.63
N PHE A 34 -2.69 -12.27 8.90
CA PHE A 34 -2.89 -11.10 9.75
C PHE A 34 -2.20 -9.86 9.17
N ARG A 35 -0.96 -10.01 8.72
CA ARG A 35 -0.21 -8.94 8.05
C ARG A 35 -0.89 -8.43 6.79
N GLU A 36 -1.40 -9.33 5.95
CA GLU A 36 -2.10 -8.96 4.72
C GLU A 36 -3.36 -8.14 5.00
N VAL A 37 -4.22 -8.60 5.92
CA VAL A 37 -5.44 -7.88 6.31
C VAL A 37 -5.12 -6.52 6.91
N MET A 38 -4.10 -6.43 7.76
CA MET A 38 -3.65 -5.16 8.33
C MET A 38 -3.13 -4.20 7.26
N ASP A 39 -2.30 -4.67 6.33
CA ASP A 39 -1.77 -3.84 5.25
C ASP A 39 -2.89 -3.29 4.35
N GLN A 40 -3.82 -4.15 3.92
CA GLN A 40 -4.97 -3.75 3.11
C GLN A 40 -5.84 -2.72 3.85
N SER A 41 -6.15 -2.97 5.12
CA SER A 41 -6.97 -2.08 5.94
C SER A 41 -6.29 -0.73 6.19
N TYR A 42 -4.99 -0.78 6.50
CA TYR A 42 -4.18 0.41 6.73
C TYR A 42 -4.11 1.28 5.47
N VAL A 43 -3.78 0.71 4.32
CA VAL A 43 -3.68 1.48 3.08
C VAL A 43 -5.03 2.02 2.63
N ARG A 44 -6.11 1.24 2.77
CA ARG A 44 -7.47 1.76 2.54
C ARG A 44 -7.74 2.99 3.40
N ARG A 45 -7.42 2.91 4.70
CA ARG A 45 -7.64 4.02 5.63
C ARG A 45 -6.83 5.25 5.25
N GLN A 46 -5.55 5.09 4.90
CA GLN A 46 -4.70 6.17 4.43
C GLN A 46 -5.30 6.89 3.20
N ILE A 47 -5.79 6.12 2.22
CA ILE A 47 -6.40 6.69 1.00
C ILE A 47 -7.63 7.51 1.36
N VAL A 48 -8.54 6.96 2.17
CA VAL A 48 -9.76 7.66 2.61
C VAL A 48 -9.39 8.97 3.31
N GLU A 49 -8.49 8.92 4.28
CA GLU A 49 -8.07 10.10 5.05
C GLU A 49 -7.44 11.17 4.15
N VAL A 50 -6.51 10.79 3.27
CA VAL A 50 -5.85 11.74 2.37
C VAL A 50 -6.84 12.36 1.40
N VAL A 51 -7.70 11.56 0.76
CA VAL A 51 -8.64 12.05 -0.26
C VAL A 51 -9.67 12.98 0.37
N GLU A 52 -10.36 12.55 1.42
CA GLU A 52 -11.43 13.34 2.03
C GLU A 52 -10.89 14.60 2.74
N ALA A 53 -9.69 14.52 3.33
CA ALA A 53 -9.11 15.67 4.02
C ALA A 53 -8.48 16.70 3.09
N ASN A 54 -7.95 16.31 1.92
CA ASN A 54 -7.12 17.19 1.09
C ASN A 54 -7.67 17.47 -0.31
N TYR A 55 -8.73 16.77 -0.75
CA TYR A 55 -9.27 16.94 -2.09
C TYR A 55 -10.77 17.21 -2.06
N ASP A 56 -11.26 17.96 -3.04
CA ASP A 56 -12.68 18.30 -3.18
C ASP A 56 -13.46 17.25 -4.00
N LEU A 57 -13.29 15.96 -3.64
CA LEU A 57 -13.83 14.81 -4.38
C LEU A 57 -15.03 14.15 -3.69
N GLY A 58 -15.48 14.65 -2.54
CA GLY A 58 -16.56 14.05 -1.75
C GLY A 58 -16.11 12.87 -0.89
N LYS A 59 -17.04 11.97 -0.56
CA LYS A 59 -16.79 10.81 0.32
C LYS A 59 -16.29 9.62 -0.46
N VAL A 60 -15.26 8.93 0.04
CA VAL A 60 -14.77 7.69 -0.57
C VAL A 60 -15.68 6.53 -0.17
N VAL A 61 -16.38 5.95 -1.14
CA VAL A 61 -17.33 4.85 -0.92
C VAL A 61 -16.71 3.47 -1.17
N GLU A 62 -15.76 3.37 -2.10
CA GLU A 62 -15.08 2.12 -2.44
C GLU A 62 -13.60 2.37 -2.77
N VAL A 63 -12.75 1.39 -2.45
CA VAL A 63 -11.32 1.37 -2.74
C VAL A 63 -10.95 -0.04 -3.20
N PHE A 64 -10.22 -0.16 -4.31
CA PHE A 64 -9.71 -1.42 -4.81
C PHE A 64 -8.29 -1.26 -5.35
N GLU A 65 -7.45 -2.27 -5.13
CA GLU A 65 -6.08 -2.29 -5.64
C GLU A 65 -6.04 -2.72 -7.11
N ILE A 66 -5.24 -2.02 -7.90
CA ILE A 66 -4.99 -2.30 -9.31
C ILE A 66 -3.61 -2.94 -9.42
N PHE A 67 -3.60 -4.23 -9.71
CA PHE A 67 -2.36 -4.99 -9.92
C PHE A 67 -1.86 -4.78 -11.36
N GLY A 68 -0.64 -4.26 -11.51
CA GLY A 68 -0.10 -3.98 -12.84
C GLY A 68 1.31 -3.38 -12.89
N GLY A 69 1.98 -3.16 -11.76
CA GLY A 69 3.35 -2.64 -11.74
C GLY A 69 4.09 -3.04 -10.46
N TYR A 70 5.41 -3.28 -10.56
CA TYR A 70 6.24 -3.77 -9.46
C TYR A 70 6.80 -2.65 -8.55
N ILE A 71 6.60 -1.38 -8.94
CA ILE A 71 7.26 -0.24 -8.30
C ILE A 71 6.32 0.59 -7.43
N ASN A 72 5.15 1.02 -7.91
CA ASN A 72 4.20 1.81 -7.10
C ASN A 72 2.89 1.03 -6.92
N ARG A 73 2.23 1.21 -5.77
CA ARG A 73 0.90 0.63 -5.55
C ARG A 73 -0.15 1.57 -6.13
N SER A 74 -1.07 1.00 -6.89
CA SER A 74 -2.10 1.73 -7.61
C SER A 74 -3.46 1.29 -7.15
N PHE A 75 -4.37 2.24 -7.00
CA PHE A 75 -5.70 2.01 -6.49
C PHE A 75 -6.70 2.73 -7.37
N GLY A 76 -7.86 2.11 -7.58
CA GLY A 76 -9.04 2.83 -8.00
C GLY A 76 -9.90 3.14 -6.78
N ILE A 77 -10.50 4.32 -6.78
CA ILE A 77 -11.49 4.71 -5.78
C ILE A 77 -12.77 5.13 -6.46
N TYR A 78 -13.89 4.90 -5.78
CA TYR A 78 -15.13 5.59 -6.09
C TYR A 78 -15.42 6.59 -4.98
N THR A 79 -15.82 7.79 -5.37
CA THR A 79 -16.33 8.80 -4.45
C THR A 79 -17.76 9.18 -4.78
N GLU A 80 -18.45 9.74 -3.80
CA GLU A 80 -19.79 10.30 -3.94
C GLU A 80 -19.80 11.75 -3.45
N LYS A 81 -20.27 12.65 -4.32
CA LYS A 81 -20.41 14.08 -4.06
C LYS A 81 -21.65 14.57 -4.78
N ASP A 82 -22.52 15.31 -4.10
CA ASP A 82 -23.73 15.90 -4.68
C ASP A 82 -24.63 14.89 -5.44
N GLY A 83 -24.70 13.65 -4.93
CA GLY A 83 -25.45 12.54 -5.55
C GLY A 83 -24.80 11.95 -6.81
N GLN A 84 -23.61 12.42 -7.19
CA GLN A 84 -22.83 11.86 -8.30
C GLN A 84 -21.73 10.94 -7.79
N ARG A 85 -21.68 9.74 -8.38
CA ARG A 85 -20.60 8.78 -8.16
C ARG A 85 -19.52 8.94 -9.23
N SER A 86 -18.29 9.18 -8.81
CA SER A 86 -17.13 9.41 -9.68
C SER A 86 -16.02 8.41 -9.40
N LYS A 87 -15.23 8.07 -10.42
CA LYS A 87 -14.11 7.12 -10.33
C LYS A 87 -12.79 7.85 -10.47
N TYR A 88 -11.85 7.57 -9.57
CA TYR A 88 -10.51 8.17 -9.60
C TYR A 88 -9.41 7.12 -9.46
N PHE A 89 -8.21 7.50 -9.87
CA PHE A 89 -7.00 6.73 -9.74
C PHE A 89 -6.09 7.34 -8.68
N VAL A 90 -5.64 6.54 -7.74
CA VAL A 90 -4.73 6.93 -6.67
C VAL A 90 -3.44 6.14 -6.80
N ARG A 91 -2.30 6.83 -6.80
CA ARG A 91 -0.97 6.21 -6.83
C ARG A 91 -0.25 6.47 -5.52
N LYS A 92 0.13 5.40 -4.83
CA LYS A 92 1.00 5.46 -3.65
C LYS A 92 2.43 5.19 -4.09
N TYR A 93 3.25 6.24 -4.08
CA TYR A 93 4.67 6.15 -4.36
C TYR A 93 5.42 5.38 -3.25
N LYS A 94 6.45 4.63 -3.66
CA LYS A 94 7.41 4.02 -2.74
C LYS A 94 8.15 5.09 -1.93
N LYS A 95 8.55 4.76 -0.70
CA LYS A 95 9.19 5.70 0.24
C LYS A 95 10.52 6.24 -0.31
N GLU A 96 11.17 5.48 -1.17
CA GLU A 96 12.47 5.77 -1.75
C GLU A 96 12.40 6.78 -2.90
N ILE A 97 11.21 7.02 -3.48
CA ILE A 97 11.04 7.97 -4.58
C ILE A 97 11.12 9.39 -4.02
N LYS A 98 11.97 10.23 -4.63
CA LYS A 98 12.14 11.62 -4.20
C LYS A 98 11.01 12.48 -4.73
N GLU A 99 10.62 13.48 -3.95
CA GLU A 99 9.60 14.46 -4.34
C GLU A 99 9.86 15.10 -5.71
N LYS A 100 11.13 15.45 -6.00
CA LYS A 100 11.52 16.03 -7.30
C LYS A 100 11.24 15.11 -8.49
N GLU A 101 11.35 13.79 -8.30
CA GLU A 101 11.05 12.81 -9.34
C GLU A 101 9.53 12.76 -9.60
N ILE A 102 8.72 12.85 -8.54
CA ILE A 102 7.26 12.91 -8.63
C ILE A 102 6.82 14.20 -9.32
N GLN A 103 7.39 15.35 -8.93
CA GLN A 103 7.09 16.64 -9.56
C GLN A 103 7.46 16.66 -11.05
N PHE A 104 8.59 16.05 -11.42
CA PHE A 104 8.99 15.91 -12.81
C PHE A 104 7.99 15.03 -13.60
N GLU A 105 7.58 13.89 -13.05
CA GLU A 105 6.53 13.04 -13.65
C GLU A 105 5.23 13.82 -13.87
N HIS A 106 4.77 14.56 -12.86
CA HIS A 106 3.56 15.38 -12.97
C HIS A 106 3.68 16.46 -14.05
N ALA A 107 4.81 17.16 -14.12
CA ALA A 107 5.04 18.19 -15.13
C ALA A 107 5.05 17.62 -16.55
N LEU A 108 5.59 16.40 -16.73
CA LEU A 108 5.57 15.71 -18.02
C LEU A 108 4.15 15.31 -18.44
N ILE A 109 3.35 14.80 -17.49
CA ILE A 109 1.94 14.46 -17.74
C ILE A 109 1.17 15.71 -18.19
N ASP A 110 1.29 16.80 -17.44
CA ASP A 110 0.63 18.07 -17.76
C ASP A 110 1.05 18.58 -19.14
N PHE A 111 2.36 18.54 -19.45
CA PHE A 111 2.87 18.92 -20.77
C PHE A 111 2.28 18.05 -21.88
N CYS A 112 2.27 16.73 -21.72
CA CYS A 112 1.73 15.83 -22.74
C CYS A 112 0.23 16.06 -22.97
N ILE A 113 -0.57 16.22 -21.91
CA ILE A 113 -2.01 16.51 -22.02
C ILE A 113 -2.22 17.85 -22.74
N ALA A 114 -1.47 18.90 -22.36
CA ALA A 114 -1.53 20.20 -23.01
C ALA A 114 -1.16 20.16 -24.51
N ASN A 115 -0.46 19.11 -24.95
CA ASN A 115 -0.05 18.89 -26.34
C ASN A 115 -0.85 17.78 -27.03
N GLY A 116 -2.04 17.44 -26.53
CA GLY A 116 -3.00 16.55 -27.22
C GLY A 116 -2.91 15.07 -26.85
N LEU A 117 -2.29 14.72 -25.72
CA LEU A 117 -2.35 13.35 -25.20
C LEU A 117 -3.66 13.12 -24.43
N ASP A 118 -4.63 12.48 -25.07
CA ASP A 118 -5.96 12.24 -24.48
C ASP A 118 -6.08 10.92 -23.69
N VAL A 119 -5.07 10.05 -23.76
CA VAL A 119 -5.08 8.73 -23.09
C VAL A 119 -4.64 8.79 -21.62
N ALA A 120 -3.96 9.87 -21.22
CA ALA A 120 -3.44 10.02 -19.86
C ALA A 120 -4.47 10.66 -18.93
N ALA A 121 -4.61 10.13 -17.72
CA ALA A 121 -5.41 10.78 -16.69
C ALA A 121 -4.70 12.05 -16.18
N ALA A 122 -5.44 13.16 -16.10
CA ALA A 122 -4.92 14.42 -15.58
C ALA A 122 -4.61 14.32 -14.07
N ILE A 123 -3.62 15.10 -13.61
CA ILE A 123 -3.29 15.21 -12.20
C ILE A 123 -4.35 16.08 -11.51
N ILE A 124 -4.97 15.54 -10.48
CA ILE A 124 -5.90 16.29 -9.63
C ILE A 124 -5.09 17.01 -8.56
N ARG A 125 -5.27 18.33 -8.44
CA ARG A 125 -4.62 19.14 -7.41
C ARG A 125 -5.42 19.06 -6.10
N ASN A 126 -4.69 19.14 -4.99
CA ASN A 126 -5.30 19.28 -3.67
C ASN A 126 -6.04 20.64 -3.57
N LYS A 127 -6.88 20.79 -2.56
CA LYS A 127 -7.71 21.99 -2.35
C LYS A 127 -6.96 23.20 -1.75
N GLU A 128 -5.63 23.23 -1.85
CA GLU A 128 -4.80 24.36 -1.40
C GLU A 128 -4.99 25.59 -2.29
#